data_AF-A0A968HXM4-F1
#
_entry.id   AF-A0A968HXM4-F1
#
_cell.length_a   1.000
_cell.length_b   1.000
_cell.length_c   1.000
_cell.angle_alpha   90.00
_cell.angle_beta   90.00
_cell.angle_gamma   90.00
#
_symmetry.space_group_name_H-M   'P 1'
#
loop_
_entity.id
_entity.type
_entity.pdbx_description
1 polymer ?
#
loop_
_entity_poly.entity_id
_entity_poly.type
_entity_poly.pdbx_seq_one_letter_code
_entity_poly.pdbx_strand_id
1 'polypeptide(L)'
;MLELPSLSSETLWAILEERMTDQMVNALLWHYLGYRYDQAEQRWDTSQVSTVWLEAYPEPPNFIDSRPATIKLTRSIPPEHKQLLKEELGFPGYRVDQLNPRRTRRATAVNWFLHYLKEHPESA
;
A
#
# COMPACT_ATOMS: atom_id res chain seq x y z
N MET A 1 18.04 7.73 2.51
CA MET A 1 16.61 8.09 2.49
C MET A 1 16.04 7.66 1.14
N LEU A 2 15.01 6.81 1.11
CA LEU A 2 14.25 6.62 -0.13
C LEU A 2 13.38 7.87 -0.28
N GLU A 3 13.56 8.62 -1.36
CA GLU A 3 12.63 9.70 -1.69
C GLU A 3 11.32 9.04 -2.13
N LEU A 4 10.32 9.10 -1.25
CA LEU A 4 9.02 8.52 -1.50
C LEU A 4 8.19 9.51 -2.31
N PRO A 5 7.59 9.09 -3.45
CA PRO A 5 6.67 9.94 -4.18
C PRO A 5 5.42 10.20 -3.33
N SER A 6 4.80 11.37 -3.52
CA SER A 6 3.49 11.65 -2.93
C SER A 6 2.42 10.72 -3.50
N LEU A 7 1.37 10.45 -2.72
CA LEU A 7 0.19 9.71 -3.21
C LEU A 7 -0.64 10.58 -4.14
N SER A 8 -0.26 10.60 -5.41
CA SER A 8 -1.02 11.21 -6.50
C SER A 8 -1.61 10.15 -7.42
N SER A 9 -2.59 10.52 -8.25
CA SER A 9 -3.12 9.63 -9.29
C SER A 9 -2.01 9.05 -10.17
N GLU A 10 -0.98 9.83 -10.50
CA GLU A 10 0.18 9.35 -11.27
C GLU A 10 0.93 8.22 -10.55
N THR A 11 1.23 8.41 -9.25
CA THR A 11 1.88 7.39 -8.42
C THR A 11 1.04 6.12 -8.38
N LEU A 12 -0.27 6.23 -8.18
CA LEU A 12 -1.18 5.09 -8.12
C LEU A 12 -1.22 4.32 -9.45
N TRP A 13 -1.29 5.02 -10.58
CA TRP A 13 -1.21 4.41 -11.91
C TRP A 13 0.15 3.74 -12.16
N ALA A 14 1.26 4.36 -11.74
CA ALA A 14 2.58 3.76 -11.86
C ALA A 14 2.72 2.43 -11.08
N ILE A 15 2.01 2.28 -9.96
CA ILE A 15 1.95 1.02 -9.22
C ILE A 15 1.17 -0.04 -10.01
N LEU A 16 -0.01 0.31 -10.54
CA LEU A 16 -0.89 -0.59 -11.29
C LEU A 16 -0.25 -1.09 -12.59
N GLU A 17 0.51 -0.22 -13.27
CA GLU A 17 1.19 -0.49 -14.54
C GLU A 17 2.57 -1.16 -14.38
N GLU A 18 2.96 -1.49 -13.14
CA GLU A 18 4.29 -2.06 -12.82
C GLU A 18 5.48 -1.14 -13.17
N ARG A 19 5.25 0.17 -13.34
CA ARG A 19 6.32 1.17 -13.54
C ARG A 19 7.12 1.48 -12.27
N MET A 20 6.57 1.12 -11.11
CA MET A 20 7.22 1.26 -9.80
C MET A 20 7.78 -0.08 -9.31
N THR A 21 8.94 -0.11 -8.66
CA THR A 21 9.54 -1.35 -8.10
C THR A 21 8.78 -1.89 -6.89
N ASP A 22 8.87 -3.20 -6.63
CA ASP A 22 8.20 -3.82 -5.46
C ASP A 22 8.70 -3.21 -4.14
N GLN A 23 9.98 -2.88 -4.06
CA GLN A 23 10.57 -2.22 -2.90
C GLN A 23 9.97 -0.82 -2.67
N MET A 24 9.74 -0.05 -3.72
CA MET A 24 9.16 1.30 -3.60
C MET A 24 7.69 1.24 -3.18
N VAL A 25 6.91 0.30 -3.73
CA VAL A 25 5.50 0.09 -3.32
C VAL A 25 5.43 -0.30 -1.84
N ASN A 26 6.30 -1.21 -1.40
CA ASN A 26 6.40 -1.59 0.00
C ASN A 26 6.80 -0.40 0.87
N ALA A 27 7.81 0.37 0.47
CA ALA A 27 8.26 1.53 1.25
C ALA A 27 7.15 2.60 1.41
N LEU A 28 6.33 2.81 0.38
CA LEU A 28 5.12 3.64 0.48
C LEU A 28 4.12 3.06 1.48
N LEU A 29 3.78 1.77 1.38
CA LEU A 29 2.86 1.12 2.33
C LEU A 29 3.37 1.25 3.76
N TRP A 30 4.66 0.99 4.00
CA TRP A 30 5.30 1.13 5.30
C TRP A 30 5.15 2.55 5.83
N HIS A 31 5.45 3.54 4.98
CA HIS A 31 5.34 4.95 5.33
C HIS A 31 3.91 5.32 5.75
N TYR A 32 2.91 4.98 4.95
CA TYR A 32 1.52 5.33 5.26
C TYR A 32 0.90 4.47 6.37
N LEU A 33 1.45 3.29 6.66
CA LEU A 33 1.09 2.48 7.83
C LEU A 33 1.76 2.96 9.13
N GLY A 34 2.70 3.91 9.05
CA GLY A 34 3.39 4.49 10.19
C GLY A 34 4.77 3.90 10.48
N TYR A 35 5.24 2.89 9.75
CA TYR A 35 6.60 2.38 9.90
C TYR A 35 7.60 3.39 9.37
N ARG A 36 8.62 3.72 10.15
CA ARG A 36 9.74 4.58 9.74
C ARG A 36 11.04 3.84 9.99
N TYR A 37 11.95 3.86 9.02
CA TYR A 37 13.26 3.28 9.23
C TYR A 37 14.19 4.32 9.83
N ASP A 38 14.66 4.10 11.05
CA ASP A 38 15.67 4.91 11.70
C ASP A 38 17.06 4.40 11.30
N GLN A 39 17.78 5.20 10.51
CA GLN A 39 19.13 4.87 10.09
C GLN A 39 20.17 5.06 11.20
N ALA A 40 19.94 5.94 12.17
CA ALA A 40 20.87 6.16 13.27
C ALA A 40 20.85 4.96 14.23
N GLU A 41 19.65 4.45 14.52
CA GLU A 41 19.47 3.29 15.40
C GLU A 41 19.45 1.94 14.66
N GLN A 42 19.49 1.95 13.32
CA GLN A 42 19.39 0.75 12.45
C GLN A 42 18.16 -0.11 12.78
N ARG A 43 17.03 0.54 13.04
CA ARG A 43 15.80 -0.14 13.48
C ARG A 43 14.56 0.49 12.88
N TRP A 44 13.46 -0.25 12.90
CA TRP A 44 12.14 0.28 12.58
C TRP A 44 11.57 1.02 13.78
N ASP A 45 11.28 2.31 13.60
CA ASP A 45 10.38 3.05 14.45
C ASP A 45 8.93 2.71 14.08
N THR A 46 8.23 2.18 15.07
CA THR A 46 6.83 1.74 14.96
C THR A 46 5.90 2.54 15.85
N SER A 47 6.36 3.66 16.41
CA SER A 47 5.58 4.51 17.33
C SER A 47 4.28 5.04 16.71
N GLN A 48 4.25 5.18 15.38
CA GLN A 48 3.10 5.65 14.60
C GLN A 48 2.27 4.50 13.99
N VAL A 49 2.63 3.24 14.23
CA VAL A 49 1.92 2.08 13.69
C VAL A 49 0.80 1.68 14.66
N SER A 50 -0.40 1.44 14.14
CA SER A 50 -1.50 0.95 14.98
C SER A 50 -1.17 -0.39 15.65
N THR A 51 -1.66 -0.61 16.87
CA THR A 51 -1.43 -1.83 17.65
C THR A 51 -1.86 -3.10 16.91
N VAL A 52 -3.00 -3.06 16.21
CA VAL A 52 -3.52 -4.19 15.41
C VAL A 52 -2.55 -4.63 14.31
N TRP A 53 -1.77 -3.70 13.75
CA TRP A 53 -0.72 -4.03 12.79
C TRP A 53 0.54 -4.53 13.49
N LEU A 54 0.95 -3.89 14.59
CA LEU A 54 2.15 -4.26 15.34
C LEU A 54 2.10 -5.67 15.93
N GLU A 55 0.96 -6.09 16.46
CA GLU A 55 0.79 -7.43 17.04
C GLU A 55 1.05 -8.55 16.00
N ALA A 56 0.69 -8.30 14.74
CA ALA A 56 0.91 -9.26 13.66
C ALA A 56 2.26 -9.07 12.97
N TYR A 57 2.76 -7.84 12.93
CA TYR A 57 3.96 -7.43 12.19
C TYR A 57 4.76 -6.41 13.00
N PRO A 58 5.63 -6.85 13.92
CA PRO A 58 6.54 -5.95 14.63
C PRO A 58 7.54 -5.26 13.68
N GLU A 59 7.83 -5.90 12.55
CA GLU A 59 8.62 -5.37 11.45
C GLU A 59 7.76 -5.30 10.18
N PRO A 60 8.00 -4.31 9.30
CA PRO A 60 7.17 -4.10 8.13
C PRO A 60 7.25 -5.28 7.15
N PRO A 61 6.12 -5.89 6.76
CA PRO A 61 6.13 -7.03 5.86
C PRO A 61 6.28 -6.61 4.40
N ASN A 62 6.75 -7.55 3.56
CA ASN A 62 6.71 -7.38 2.11
C ASN A 62 5.30 -7.73 1.58
N PHE A 63 4.47 -6.74 1.30
CA PHE A 63 3.09 -6.89 0.83
C PHE A 63 2.96 -7.46 -0.59
N ILE A 64 4.03 -7.36 -1.40
CA ILE A 64 4.02 -7.86 -2.78
C ILE A 64 4.35 -9.35 -2.83
N ASP A 65 5.20 -9.83 -1.93
CA ASP A 65 5.59 -11.25 -1.89
C ASP A 65 4.78 -12.04 -0.83
N SER A 66 4.44 -11.41 0.30
CA SER A 66 3.71 -12.03 1.41
C SER A 66 2.20 -11.98 1.21
N ARG A 67 1.62 -13.13 0.84
CA ARG A 67 0.17 -13.31 0.77
C ARG A 67 -0.54 -13.01 2.12
N PRO A 68 -0.06 -13.47 3.29
CA PRO A 68 -0.68 -13.11 4.57
C PRO A 68 -0.76 -11.61 4.84
N ALA A 69 0.29 -10.86 4.48
CA ALA A 69 0.32 -9.41 4.65
C ALA A 69 -0.70 -8.73 3.72
N THR A 70 -0.78 -9.15 2.45
CA THR A 70 -1.80 -8.66 1.53
C THR A 70 -3.22 -8.93 2.04
N ILE A 71 -3.50 -10.13 2.57
CA ILE A 71 -4.83 -10.48 3.08
C ILE A 71 -5.21 -9.56 4.26
N LYS A 72 -4.28 -9.29 5.18
CA LYS A 72 -4.53 -8.34 6.29
C LYS A 72 -4.79 -6.94 5.76
N LEU A 73 -4.03 -6.49 4.74
CA LEU A 73 -4.23 -5.20 4.08
C LEU A 73 -5.61 -5.09 3.43
N THR A 74 -6.07 -6.14 2.73
CA THR A 74 -7.43 -6.15 2.17
C THR A 74 -8.50 -6.09 3.26
N ARG A 75 -8.27 -6.77 4.39
CA ARG A 75 -9.22 -6.79 5.52
C ARG A 75 -9.27 -5.48 6.30
N SER A 76 -8.23 -4.64 6.23
CA SER A 76 -8.24 -3.32 6.84
C SER A 76 -9.04 -2.30 6.03
N ILE A 77 -9.45 -2.63 4.79
CA ILE A 77 -10.26 -1.73 3.95
C ILE A 77 -11.75 -2.03 4.19
N PRO A 78 -12.55 -1.02 4.61
CA PRO A 78 -13.99 -1.16 4.76
C PRO A 78 -14.68 -1.61 3.45
N PRO A 79 -15.79 -2.36 3.50
CA PRO A 79 -16.53 -2.81 2.32
C PRO A 79 -16.87 -1.70 1.31
N GLU A 80 -17.26 -0.52 1.80
CA GLU A 80 -17.56 0.69 1.05
C GLU A 80 -16.36 1.21 0.25
N HIS A 81 -15.13 0.93 0.69
CA HIS A 81 -13.90 1.38 0.07
C HIS A 81 -13.28 0.33 -0.87
N LYS A 82 -13.98 -0.79 -1.14
CA LYS A 82 -13.47 -1.85 -2.02
C LYS A 82 -13.60 -1.53 -3.52
N GLN A 83 -14.43 -0.55 -3.88
CA GLN A 83 -14.60 -0.14 -5.28
C GLN A 83 -13.86 1.15 -5.64
N LEU A 84 -13.04 1.71 -4.74
CA LEU A 84 -12.34 2.98 -4.98
C LEU A 84 -11.43 2.94 -6.22
N LEU A 85 -10.80 1.81 -6.52
CA LEU A 85 -10.04 1.65 -7.77
C LEU A 85 -10.85 2.03 -9.01
N LYS A 86 -12.13 1.65 -9.06
CA LYS A 86 -13.01 1.95 -10.18
C LYS A 86 -13.59 3.36 -10.06
N GLU A 87 -13.99 3.78 -8.86
CA GLU A 87 -14.66 5.06 -8.62
C GLU A 87 -13.72 6.26 -8.76
N GLU A 88 -12.51 6.16 -8.20
CA GLU A 88 -11.55 7.29 -8.14
C GLU A 88 -10.57 7.28 -9.32
N LEU A 89 -10.12 6.09 -9.75
CA LEU A 89 -9.14 5.97 -10.84
C LEU A 89 -9.75 5.54 -12.17
N GLY A 90 -11.02 5.14 -12.22
CA GLY A 90 -11.61 4.57 -13.43
C GLY A 90 -10.94 3.25 -13.86
N PHE A 91 -10.24 2.56 -12.95
CA PHE A 91 -9.49 1.35 -13.29
C PHE A 91 -10.45 0.21 -13.65
N PRO A 92 -10.44 -0.30 -14.90
CA PRO A 92 -11.38 -1.31 -15.36
C PRO A 92 -11.06 -2.73 -14.83
N GLY A 93 -9.93 -2.89 -14.13
CA GLY A 93 -9.37 -4.19 -13.77
C GLY A 93 -8.28 -4.64 -14.74
N TYR A 94 -7.54 -5.67 -14.34
CA TYR A 94 -6.58 -6.32 -15.23
C TYR A 94 -7.30 -7.24 -16.23
N ARG A 95 -6.79 -7.29 -17.45
CA ARG A 95 -7.21 -8.29 -18.44
C ARG A 95 -6.74 -9.69 -17.98
N VAL A 96 -7.37 -10.75 -18.50
CA VAL A 96 -7.06 -12.13 -18.12
C VAL A 96 -5.59 -12.49 -18.36
N ASP A 97 -5.03 -12.02 -19.47
CA ASP A 97 -3.61 -12.18 -19.85
C ASP A 97 -2.65 -11.36 -18.96
N GLN A 98 -3.17 -10.36 -18.24
CA GLN A 98 -2.42 -9.52 -17.31
C GLN A 98 -2.63 -9.93 -15.85
N LEU A 99 -3.53 -10.88 -15.56
CA LEU A 99 -3.89 -11.24 -14.20
C LEU A 99 -2.83 -12.18 -13.63
N ASN A 100 -1.97 -11.65 -12.76
CA ASN A 100 -1.00 -12.44 -12.00
C ASN A 100 -1.01 -12.04 -10.51
N PRO A 101 -0.53 -12.91 -9.60
CA PRO A 101 -0.57 -12.65 -8.16
C PRO A 101 0.09 -11.34 -7.76
N ARG A 102 1.21 -10.98 -8.41
CA ARG A 102 1.96 -9.75 -8.13
C ARG A 102 1.13 -8.51 -8.47
N ARG A 103 0.50 -8.46 -9.63
CA ARG A 103 -0.39 -7.37 -10.07
C ARG A 103 -1.63 -7.28 -9.18
N THR A 104 -2.23 -8.40 -8.80
CA THR A 104 -3.38 -8.38 -7.87
C THR A 104 -3.01 -7.80 -6.50
N ARG A 105 -1.81 -8.12 -5.98
CA ARG A 105 -1.31 -7.53 -4.71
C ARG A 105 -1.01 -6.04 -4.85
N ARG A 106 -0.48 -5.59 -5.99
CA ARG A 106 -0.28 -4.16 -6.31
C ARG A 106 -1.60 -3.40 -6.38
N ALA A 107 -2.62 -3.94 -7.04
CA ALA A 107 -3.96 -3.35 -7.03
C ALA A 107 -4.54 -3.28 -5.62
N THR A 108 -4.28 -4.29 -4.77
CA THR A 108 -4.66 -4.23 -3.36
C THR A 108 -3.98 -3.06 -2.63
N ALA A 109 -2.69 -2.84 -2.87
CA ALA A 109 -1.95 -1.71 -2.31
C ALA A 109 -2.57 -0.36 -2.76
N VAL A 110 -2.87 -0.21 -4.05
CA VAL A 110 -3.51 1.00 -4.59
C VAL A 110 -4.89 1.23 -3.97
N ASN A 111 -5.71 0.19 -3.83
CA ASN A 111 -7.01 0.33 -3.18
C ASN A 111 -6.88 0.77 -1.71
N TRP A 112 -5.86 0.27 -1.02
CA TRP A 112 -5.56 0.70 0.35
C TRP A 112 -5.11 2.17 0.41
N PHE A 113 -4.27 2.63 -0.52
CA PHE A 113 -3.87 4.04 -0.59
C PHE A 113 -5.05 4.97 -0.86
N LEU A 114 -5.96 4.60 -1.76
CA LEU A 114 -7.18 5.37 -2.02
C LEU A 114 -8.06 5.47 -0.76
N HIS A 115 -8.20 4.36 -0.02
CA HIS A 115 -8.87 4.37 1.27
C HIS A 115 -8.18 5.32 2.25
N TYR A 116 -6.84 5.25 2.37
CA TYR A 116 -6.08 6.14 3.25
C TYR A 116 -6.32 7.62 2.93
N LEU A 117 -6.28 7.99 1.63
CA LEU A 117 -6.55 9.36 1.18
C LEU A 117 -7.98 9.82 1.51
N LYS A 118 -8.98 8.93 1.42
CA LYS A 118 -10.35 9.25 1.83
C LYS A 118 -10.49 9.50 3.33
N GLU A 119 -9.78 8.73 4.16
CA GLU A 119 -9.77 8.93 5.61
C GLU A 119 -8.96 10.17 6.02
N HIS A 120 -7.96 10.56 5.23
CA HIS A 120 -7.03 11.66 5.52
C HIS A 120 -7.00 12.69 4.37
N PRO A 121 -8.08 13.45 4.14
CA PRO A 121 -8.18 14.39 3.02
C PRO A 121 -7.16 15.53 3.07
N GLU A 122 -6.57 15.83 4.23
CA GLU A 122 -5.51 16.86 4.38
C GLU A 122 -4.11 16.38 3.94
N SER A 123 -3.96 15.09 3.60
CA SER A 123 -2.68 14.49 3.18
C SER A 123 -2.54 14.36 1.64
N ALA A 124 -3.46 14.95 0.87
CA ALA A 124 -3.51 14.91 -0.59
C ALA A 124 -2.83 16.13 -1.24
#